data_AF-A0A536XV84-F1
#
_entry.id   AF-A0A536XV84-F1
#
_cell.length_a   1.000
_cell.length_b   1.000
_cell.length_c   1.000
_cell.angle_alpha   90.00
_cell.angle_beta   90.00
_cell.angle_gamma   90.00
#
_symmetry.space_group_name_H-M   'P 1'
#
loop_
_entity.id
_entity.type
_entity.pdbx_description
1 polymer ?
#
loop_
_entity_poly.entity_id
_entity_poly.type
_entity_poly.pdbx_seq_one_letter_code
_entity_poly.pdbx_strand_id
1 'polypeptide(L)'
;MHNPFQKIKRIQARPFTSLPAKFRKKRRTTWSDPNRGGAQVDSFLEGPSFDRDGNLWCVDIPFGRVFRIDPKGEWELVVQYDGWPNGLKIHKG
;
A
#
# COMPACT_ATOMS: atom_id res chain seq x y z
N MET A 1 24.54 -29.10 -2.24
CA MET A 1 25.47 -28.04 -2.65
C MET A 1 24.66 -26.93 -3.29
N HIS A 2 24.66 -25.72 -2.73
CA HIS A 2 24.01 -24.54 -3.33
C HIS A 2 24.85 -24.10 -4.54
N ASN A 3 24.24 -24.01 -5.73
CA ASN A 3 24.91 -23.49 -6.92
C ASN A 3 24.64 -21.98 -7.04
N PRO A 4 25.60 -21.10 -6.71
CA PRO A 4 25.40 -19.65 -6.79
C PRO A 4 25.26 -19.13 -8.24
N PHE A 5 25.51 -19.97 -9.25
CA PHE A 5 25.36 -19.63 -10.67
C PHE A 5 24.05 -20.16 -11.28
N GLN A 6 23.15 -20.72 -10.47
CA GLN A 6 21.85 -21.14 -10.95
C GLN A 6 21.06 -19.93 -11.48
N LYS A 7 20.51 -20.07 -12.68
CA LYS A 7 19.72 -19.01 -13.31
C LYS A 7 18.51 -18.65 -12.43
N ILE A 8 18.35 -17.38 -12.12
CA ILE A 8 17.24 -16.87 -11.28
C ILE A 8 15.91 -17.25 -11.94
N LYS A 9 15.05 -17.96 -11.19
CA LYS A 9 13.68 -18.25 -11.62
C LYS A 9 12.90 -16.94 -11.69
N ARG A 10 12.42 -16.59 -12.89
CA ARG A 10 11.50 -15.46 -13.06
C ARG A 10 10.09 -15.92 -12.68
N ILE A 11 9.42 -15.14 -11.84
CA ILE A 11 8.01 -15.32 -11.49
C ILE A 11 7.26 -14.10 -11.99
N GLN A 12 6.21 -14.31 -12.79
CA GLN A 12 5.38 -13.22 -13.28
C GLN A 12 4.40 -12.79 -12.19
N ALA A 13 4.47 -11.54 -11.77
CA ALA A 13 3.47 -10.94 -10.90
C ALA A 13 2.18 -10.65 -11.68
N ARG A 14 1.03 -10.76 -11.00
CA ARG A 14 -0.28 -10.35 -11.53
C ARG A 14 -0.90 -9.36 -10.56
N PRO A 15 -1.68 -8.37 -11.04
CA PRO A 15 -2.46 -7.52 -10.15
C PRO A 15 -3.38 -8.38 -9.29
N PHE A 16 -3.36 -8.15 -7.97
CA PHE A 16 -4.29 -8.79 -7.04
C PHE A 16 -5.59 -7.99 -6.97
N THR A 17 -5.50 -6.72 -6.59
CA THR A 17 -6.61 -5.75 -6.57
C THR A 17 -6.03 -4.34 -6.76
N SER A 18 -6.87 -3.33 -6.88
CA SER A 18 -6.46 -1.92 -7.01
C SER A 18 -7.31 -1.02 -6.12
N LEU A 19 -6.75 0.11 -5.67
CA LEU A 19 -7.47 1.07 -4.84
C LEU A 19 -8.80 1.48 -5.51
N PRO A 20 -9.96 1.25 -4.86
CA PRO A 20 -11.27 1.59 -5.42
C PRO A 20 -11.39 3.05 -5.83
N ALA A 21 -12.11 3.30 -6.92
CA ALA A 21 -12.31 4.64 -7.46
C ALA A 21 -12.88 5.64 -6.43
N LYS A 22 -13.77 5.18 -5.52
CA LYS A 22 -14.33 5.99 -4.42
C LYS A 22 -13.26 6.62 -3.50
N PHE A 23 -12.07 6.04 -3.46
CA PHE A 23 -10.94 6.52 -2.66
C PHE A 23 -9.94 7.36 -3.46
N ARG A 24 -10.09 7.46 -4.78
CA ARG A 24 -9.21 8.25 -5.66
C ARG A 24 -9.74 9.67 -5.77
N LYS A 25 -9.11 10.60 -5.06
CA LYS A 25 -9.41 12.03 -5.13
C LYS A 25 -8.14 12.77 -5.55
N LYS A 26 -7.92 12.90 -6.86
CA LYS A 26 -6.71 13.52 -7.40
C LYS A 26 -6.61 14.97 -6.94
N ARG A 27 -5.61 15.29 -6.12
CA ARG A 27 -5.37 16.63 -5.59
C ARG A 27 -3.93 16.81 -5.15
N ARG A 28 -3.53 18.06 -4.99
CA ARG A 28 -2.29 18.41 -4.28
C ARG A 28 -2.48 18.15 -2.79
N THR A 29 -1.46 17.61 -2.15
CA THR A 29 -1.42 17.27 -0.73
C THR A 29 -0.19 17.92 -0.11
N THR A 30 -0.20 18.13 1.21
CA THR A 30 1.00 18.60 1.92
C THR A 30 2.18 17.64 1.73
N TRP A 31 1.91 16.34 1.54
CA TRP A 31 2.93 15.33 1.22
C TRP A 31 3.52 15.53 -0.18
N SER A 32 2.69 15.81 -1.18
CA SER A 32 3.16 15.92 -2.57
C SER A 32 4.05 17.14 -2.80
N ASP A 33 3.99 18.16 -1.94
CA ASP A 33 4.80 19.36 -2.08
C ASP A 33 6.30 19.05 -2.06
N PRO A 34 6.85 18.47 -0.99
CA PRO A 34 8.25 18.05 -0.97
C PRO A 34 8.51 16.74 -1.74
N ASN A 35 7.57 15.79 -1.81
CA ASN A 35 7.86 14.44 -2.35
C ASN A 35 7.58 14.28 -3.85
N ARG A 36 6.82 15.21 -4.45
CA ARG A 36 6.37 15.15 -5.86
C ARG A 36 6.39 16.52 -6.54
N GLY A 37 7.04 17.53 -5.96
CA GLY A 37 7.11 18.89 -6.52
C GLY A 37 5.73 19.55 -6.65
N GLY A 38 4.80 19.28 -5.74
CA GLY A 38 3.45 19.82 -5.75
C GLY A 38 2.50 19.17 -6.78
N ALA A 39 2.94 18.12 -7.48
CA ALA A 39 2.09 17.40 -8.42
C ALA A 39 0.86 16.80 -7.71
N GLN A 40 -0.30 16.86 -8.36
CA GLN A 40 -1.50 16.21 -7.85
C GLN A 40 -1.35 14.68 -7.88
N VAL A 41 -1.69 14.04 -6.77
CA VAL A 41 -1.71 12.59 -6.62
C VAL A 41 -3.11 12.12 -6.22
N ASP A 42 -3.45 10.88 -6.53
CA ASP A 42 -4.70 10.25 -6.11
C ASP A 42 -4.49 9.14 -5.07
N SER A 43 -3.27 8.64 -4.93
CA SER A 43 -2.76 7.77 -3.86
C SER A 43 -1.25 7.56 -3.99
N PHE A 44 -0.59 7.13 -2.91
CA PHE A 44 0.71 6.48 -2.94
C PHE A 44 0.72 5.40 -1.86
N LEU A 45 0.57 4.13 -2.26
CA LEU A 45 0.41 2.99 -1.34
C LEU A 45 1.76 2.43 -0.91
N GLU A 46 1.95 2.23 0.39
CA GLU A 46 3.16 1.67 0.99
C GLU A 46 2.82 0.76 2.18
N GLY A 47 3.84 0.23 2.86
CA GLY A 47 3.68 -0.52 4.11
C GLY A 47 2.87 -1.82 4.00
N PRO A 48 3.06 -2.67 2.98
CA PRO A 48 2.35 -3.94 2.91
C PRO A 48 2.70 -4.84 4.13
N SER A 49 1.69 -5.33 4.84
CA SER A 49 1.82 -6.36 5.88
C SER A 49 0.62 -7.30 5.90
N PHE A 50 0.83 -8.58 6.14
CA PHE A 50 -0.25 -9.55 6.29
C PHE A 50 -0.53 -9.84 7.76
N ASP A 51 -1.82 -9.92 8.11
CA ASP A 51 -2.25 -10.46 9.41
C ASP A 51 -2.42 -12.00 9.36
N ARG A 52 -2.84 -12.61 10.48
CA ARG A 52 -3.02 -14.08 10.56
C ARG A 52 -4.20 -14.62 9.77
N ASP A 53 -5.18 -13.78 9.47
CA ASP A 53 -6.36 -14.14 8.67
C ASP A 53 -6.07 -14.03 7.16
N GLY A 54 -4.87 -13.58 6.79
CA GLY A 54 -4.45 -13.42 5.40
C GLY A 54 -4.90 -12.09 4.79
N ASN A 55 -5.39 -11.14 5.58
CA ASN A 55 -5.69 -9.81 5.07
C ASN A 55 -4.39 -9.04 4.81
N LEU A 56 -4.34 -8.34 3.68
CA LEU A 56 -3.29 -7.39 3.36
C LEU A 56 -3.63 -6.02 3.95
N TRP A 57 -2.72 -5.49 4.75
CA TRP A 57 -2.75 -4.13 5.28
C TRP A 57 -1.78 -3.25 4.50
N CYS A 58 -2.19 -2.02 4.20
CA CYS A 58 -1.32 -1.02 3.59
C CYS A 58 -1.72 0.38 4.04
N VAL A 59 -0.82 1.33 3.81
CA VAL A 59 -1.05 2.75 4.09
C VAL A 59 -1.09 3.54 2.80
N ASP A 60 -1.80 4.65 2.81
CA ASP A 60 -1.81 5.62 1.72
C ASP A 60 -1.27 6.95 2.21
N ILE A 61 0.02 7.16 1.94
CA ILE A 61 0.83 8.23 2.54
C ILE A 61 0.22 9.62 2.37
N PRO A 62 -0.16 10.06 1.15
CA PRO A 62 -0.52 11.46 0.92
C PRO A 62 -1.86 11.85 1.55
N PHE A 63 -2.67 10.86 1.96
CA PHE A 63 -4.03 11.06 2.45
C PHE A 63 -4.24 10.59 3.90
N GLY A 64 -3.19 10.09 4.56
CA GLY A 64 -3.26 9.71 5.97
C GLY A 64 -4.18 8.52 6.23
N ARG A 65 -4.24 7.55 5.32
CA ARG A 65 -5.20 6.42 5.39
C ARG A 65 -4.50 5.10 5.65
N VAL A 66 -5.19 4.22 6.36
CA VAL A 66 -4.83 2.80 6.51
C VAL A 66 -5.96 1.96 5.95
N PHE A 67 -5.61 1.02 5.08
CA PHE A 67 -6.55 0.08 4.47
C PHE A 67 -6.30 -1.33 4.94
N ARG A 68 -7.39 -2.09 5.06
CA ARG A 68 -7.39 -3.56 5.12
C ARG A 68 -7.99 -4.09 3.82
N ILE A 69 -7.37 -5.12 3.26
CA ILE A 69 -7.76 -5.77 2.02
C ILE A 69 -7.91 -7.26 2.32
N ASP A 70 -9.11 -7.79 2.16
CA ASP A 70 -9.36 -9.21 2.43
C ASP A 70 -8.75 -10.13 1.34
N PRO A 71 -8.72 -11.46 1.52
CA PRO A 71 -8.22 -12.39 0.49
C PRO A 71 -8.99 -12.38 -0.83
N LYS A 72 -10.19 -11.79 -0.88
CA LYS A 72 -10.99 -11.61 -2.10
C LYS A 72 -10.63 -10.31 -2.83
N GLY A 73 -9.82 -9.45 -2.21
CA GLY A 73 -9.40 -8.17 -2.78
C GLY A 73 -10.32 -7.00 -2.43
N GLU A 74 -11.21 -7.17 -1.44
CA GLU A 74 -12.14 -6.13 -1.00
C GLU A 74 -11.47 -5.16 -0.03
N TRP A 75 -11.67 -3.86 -0.26
CA TRP A 75 -10.99 -2.79 0.49
C TRP A 75 -11.88 -2.16 1.55
N GLU A 76 -11.33 -2.02 2.75
CA GLU A 76 -11.91 -1.30 3.87
C GLU A 76 -10.97 -0.17 4.32
N LEU A 77 -11.51 1.04 4.48
CA LEU A 77 -10.82 2.14 5.14
C LEU A 77 -10.94 1.94 6.65
N VAL A 78 -9.84 1.56 7.31
CA VAL A 78 -9.84 1.26 8.74
C VAL A 78 -9.72 2.55 9.55
N VAL A 79 -8.85 3.46 9.14
CA VAL A 79 -8.69 4.77 9.78
C VAL A 79 -8.16 5.79 8.79
N GLN A 80 -8.53 7.05 9.01
CA GLN A 80 -7.95 8.22 8.35
C GLN A 80 -7.60 9.27 9.41
N TYR A 81 -6.39 9.82 9.34
CA TYR A 81 -5.88 10.79 10.30
C TYR A 81 -4.88 11.75 9.67
N ASP A 82 -4.56 12.84 10.37
CA ASP A 82 -3.55 13.80 9.93
C ASP A 82 -2.14 13.20 10.04
N GLY A 83 -1.41 13.19 8.92
CA GLY A 83 -0.05 12.68 8.85
C GLY A 83 0.21 11.89 7.57
N TRP A 84 1.43 11.38 7.46
CA TRP A 84 1.94 10.69 6.28
C TRP A 84 2.41 9.27 6.66
N PRO A 85 1.48 8.35 6.99
CA PRO A 85 1.86 6.97 7.30
C PRO A 85 2.63 6.37 6.14
N ASN A 86 3.75 5.69 6.41
CA ASN A 86 4.63 5.16 5.38
C ASN A 86 4.91 3.67 5.60
N GLY A 87 5.50 3.33 6.76
CA GLY A 87 5.67 1.95 7.18
C GLY A 87 4.49 1.43 8.01
N LEU A 88 4.21 0.13 7.91
CA LEU A 88 3.27 -0.59 8.76
C LEU A 88 3.85 -1.96 9.10
N LYS A 89 3.65 -2.39 10.34
CA LYS A 89 3.96 -3.75 10.82
C LYS A 89 2.90 -4.21 11.79
N ILE A 90 2.53 -5.49 11.67
CA ILE A 90 1.69 -6.16 12.65
C ILE A 90 2.58 -6.62 13.80
N HIS A 91 2.37 -6.08 15.00
CA HIS A 91 3.22 -6.37 16.16
C HIS A 91 3.01 -7.79 16.68
N LYS A 92 1.78 -8.09 17.11
CA LYS A 92 1.35 -9.43 17.49
C LYS A 92 0.19 -9.79 16.59
N GLY A 93 0.49 -10.62 15.58
CA GLY A 93 -0.53 -11.47 14.99
C GLY A 93 -0.97 -12.47 16.05
#